data_AF-A0A7U7WF71-F1
#
_entry.id   AF-A0A7U7WF71-F1
#
_cell.length_a   1.000
_cell.length_b   1.000
_cell.length_c   1.000
_cell.angle_alpha   90.00
_cell.angle_beta   90.00
_cell.angle_gamma   90.00
#
_symmetry.space_group_name_H-M   'P 1'
#
loop_
_entity.id
_entity.type
_entity.pdbx_description
1 polymer ?
#
loop_
_entity_poly.entity_id
_entity_poly.type
_entity_poly.pdbx_seq_one_letter_code
_entity_poly.pdbx_strand_id
1 'polypeptide(L)'
;GTNNAADDANLWAIEATAEGFGIDFSAGYIDFSADKDKVSVVSYEDAGSFIKPGEDLLDYTLFNGENKYWFITAGYTFLEKYRVGVDYIDGENKTNILKTDKTELVGRVSYAYSKKLNFKAWWSHITEEPDNAGKDKTDHFRFEAKYSF
;
A
#
# COMPACT_ATOMS: atom_id res chain seq x y z
N GLY A 1 -20.43 -33.33 2.97
CA GLY A 1 -19.12 -32.64 2.93
C GLY A 1 -19.35 -31.30 2.28
N THR A 2 -19.18 -30.22 3.01
CA THR A 2 -19.27 -28.86 2.46
C THR A 2 -17.95 -28.54 1.77
N ASN A 3 -18.03 -28.20 0.47
CA ASN A 3 -16.89 -27.79 -0.34
C ASN A 3 -16.39 -26.42 0.15
N ASN A 4 -15.36 -26.42 0.99
CA ASN A 4 -14.67 -25.21 1.43
C ASN A 4 -13.73 -24.75 0.31
N ALA A 5 -14.22 -23.87 -0.57
CA ALA A 5 -13.43 -23.19 -1.59
C ALA A 5 -12.66 -21.96 -1.06
N ALA A 6 -12.68 -21.76 0.26
CA ALA A 6 -11.90 -20.74 0.97
C ALA A 6 -11.05 -21.50 1.99
N ASP A 7 -9.76 -21.59 1.72
CA ASP A 7 -8.76 -22.15 2.64
C ASP A 7 -7.89 -20.99 3.14
N ASP A 8 -7.38 -21.12 4.36
CA ASP A 8 -6.89 -20.06 5.23
C ASP A 8 -5.90 -19.09 4.55
N ALA A 9 -6.37 -17.89 4.19
CA ALA A 9 -5.50 -16.79 3.82
C ALA A 9 -4.85 -16.22 5.07
N ASN A 10 -3.52 -16.17 5.11
CA ASN A 10 -2.79 -15.63 6.25
C ASN A 10 -2.39 -14.19 5.96
N LEU A 11 -2.92 -13.26 6.74
CA LEU A 11 -2.65 -11.82 6.64
C LEU A 11 -2.14 -11.32 7.99
N TRP A 12 -0.92 -10.81 8.00
CA TRP A 12 -0.35 -10.14 9.16
C TRP A 12 0.57 -9.00 8.75
N ALA A 13 0.67 -8.00 9.62
CA ALA A 13 1.52 -6.84 9.41
C ALA A 13 2.12 -6.39 10.75
N ILE A 14 3.31 -5.81 10.69
CA ILE A 14 3.96 -5.14 11.82
C ILE A 14 4.43 -3.77 11.37
N GLU A 15 4.19 -2.75 12.19
CA GLU A 15 4.60 -1.37 11.92
C GLU A 15 5.17 -0.74 13.19
N ALA A 16 6.24 0.02 13.01
CA ALA A 16 6.79 0.92 14.00
C ALA A 16 6.68 2.36 13.49
N THR A 17 6.12 3.24 14.31
CA THR A 17 5.90 4.65 13.98
C THR A 17 6.65 5.56 14.95
N ALA A 18 7.18 6.68 14.44
CA ALA A 18 7.73 7.76 15.24
C ALA A 18 7.17 9.10 14.75
N GLU A 19 6.75 9.96 15.68
CA GLU A 19 6.22 11.29 15.37
C GLU A 19 6.84 12.34 16.31
N GLY A 20 7.16 13.51 15.77
CA GLY A 20 7.62 14.65 16.56
C GLY A 20 8.00 15.85 15.71
N PHE A 21 7.79 17.06 16.24
CA PHE A 21 8.19 18.33 15.60
C PHE A 21 7.65 18.50 14.16
N GLY A 22 6.46 17.96 13.89
CA GLY A 22 5.84 17.96 12.57
C GLY A 22 6.37 16.89 11.62
N ILE A 23 7.36 16.09 12.02
CA ILE A 23 7.84 14.93 11.26
C ILE A 23 7.05 13.71 11.71
N ASP A 24 6.63 12.90 10.73
CA ASP A 24 6.10 11.57 10.95
C ASP A 24 6.92 10.56 10.13
N PHE A 25 7.20 9.40 10.71
CA PHE A 25 7.94 8.31 10.09
C PHE A 25 7.30 6.99 10.46
N SER A 26 7.18 6.08 9.50
CA SER A 26 6.85 4.70 9.79
C SER A 26 7.66 3.72 8.97
N ALA A 27 7.87 2.53 9.52
CA ALA A 27 8.46 1.42 8.82
C ALA A 27 7.78 0.13 9.25
N GLY A 28 7.64 -0.81 8.33
CA GLY A 28 6.96 -2.05 8.65
C GLY A 28 7.15 -3.13 7.61
N TYR A 29 6.49 -4.24 7.89
CA TYR A 29 6.45 -5.42 7.05
C TYR A 29 5.04 -5.96 6.97
N ILE A 30 4.65 -6.43 5.79
CA ILE A 30 3.31 -6.91 5.48
C ILE A 30 3.45 -8.23 4.73
N ASP A 31 2.76 -9.25 5.23
CA ASP A 31 2.63 -10.56 4.58
C ASP A 31 1.15 -10.87 4.39
N PHE A 32 0.75 -11.07 3.14
CA PHE A 32 -0.60 -11.48 2.77
C PHE A 32 -0.54 -12.63 1.78
N SER A 33 -0.40 -13.83 2.33
CA SER A 33 -0.16 -15.03 1.56
C SER A 33 -1.43 -15.87 1.43
N ALA A 34 -1.75 -16.25 0.20
CA ALA A 34 -2.67 -17.32 -0.10
C ALA A 34 -1.87 -18.58 -0.50
N ASP A 35 -2.46 -19.76 -0.35
CA ASP A 35 -1.93 -20.98 -0.98
C ASP A 35 -1.61 -20.69 -2.45
N LYS A 36 -0.45 -21.14 -2.93
CA LYS A 36 0.12 -20.76 -4.23
C LYS A 36 -0.73 -21.12 -5.47
N ASP A 37 -1.81 -21.89 -5.29
CA ASP A 37 -2.80 -22.30 -6.29
C ASP A 37 -4.20 -21.68 -6.09
N LYS A 38 -4.39 -20.77 -5.12
CA LYS A 38 -5.71 -20.24 -4.74
C LYS A 38 -5.77 -18.71 -4.78
N VAL A 39 -6.92 -18.20 -5.21
CA VAL A 39 -7.29 -16.78 -5.15
C VAL A 39 -7.89 -16.52 -3.77
N SER A 40 -7.36 -15.53 -3.05
CA SER A 40 -7.97 -15.07 -1.80
C SER A 40 -8.70 -13.74 -2.00
N VAL A 41 -9.81 -13.58 -1.28
CA VAL A 41 -10.60 -12.34 -1.24
C VAL A 41 -10.73 -11.92 0.22
N VAL A 42 -10.24 -10.72 0.54
CA VAL A 42 -10.49 -10.08 1.84
C VAL A 42 -11.52 -8.97 1.63
N SER A 43 -12.50 -8.89 2.53
CA SER A 43 -13.55 -7.86 2.47
C SER A 43 -12.95 -6.46 2.63
N TYR A 44 -13.51 -5.46 1.92
CA TYR A 44 -13.05 -4.06 2.00
C TYR A 44 -13.07 -3.46 3.42
N GLU A 45 -13.99 -3.88 4.28
CA GLU A 45 -14.02 -3.45 5.70
C GLU A 45 -12.80 -3.95 6.48
N ASP A 46 -12.38 -5.20 6.24
CA ASP A 46 -11.20 -5.77 6.87
C ASP A 46 -9.94 -5.13 6.28
N ALA A 47 -9.83 -5.05 4.94
CA ALA A 47 -8.73 -4.39 4.23
C ALA A 47 -8.52 -2.92 4.66
N GLY A 48 -9.60 -2.20 4.97
CA GLY A 48 -9.57 -0.80 5.42
C GLY A 48 -9.04 -0.60 6.85
N SER A 49 -8.98 -1.68 7.65
CA SER A 49 -8.34 -1.69 8.98
C SER A 49 -6.83 -1.95 8.92
N PHE A 50 -6.30 -2.40 7.77
CA PHE A 50 -4.89 -2.77 7.64
C PHE A 50 -4.00 -1.59 7.24
N ILE A 51 -2.72 -1.74 7.56
CA ILE A 51 -1.68 -0.77 7.24
C ILE A 51 -1.56 -0.70 5.71
N LYS A 52 -1.79 0.49 5.15
CA LYS A 52 -1.74 0.73 3.69
C LYS A 52 -0.70 1.80 3.37
N PRO A 53 0.60 1.45 3.34
CA PRO A 53 1.62 2.31 2.78
C PRO A 53 1.43 2.37 1.25
N GLY A 54 1.86 3.47 0.62
CA GLY A 54 1.70 3.64 -0.83
C GLY A 54 0.27 3.99 -1.23
N GLU A 55 -0.12 3.69 -2.47
CA GLU A 55 -1.48 3.94 -2.97
C GLU A 55 -2.04 2.74 -3.73
N ASP A 56 -1.23 2.13 -4.60
CA ASP A 56 -1.71 1.24 -5.65
C ASP A 56 -1.04 -0.14 -5.67
N LEU A 57 0.16 -0.33 -5.11
CA LEU A 57 0.87 -1.61 -5.19
C LEU A 57 0.20 -2.71 -4.35
N LEU A 58 -0.30 -2.34 -3.18
CA LEU A 58 -0.86 -3.26 -2.20
C LEU A 58 -2.37 -3.41 -2.41
N ASP A 59 -2.76 -4.51 -3.05
CA ASP A 59 -4.16 -4.91 -3.20
C ASP A 59 -4.48 -6.12 -2.31
N TYR A 60 -5.00 -5.82 -1.11
CA TYR A 60 -5.46 -6.84 -0.18
C TYR A 60 -6.81 -7.45 -0.58
N THR A 61 -7.55 -6.82 -1.49
CA THR A 61 -8.90 -7.23 -1.88
C THR A 61 -8.88 -8.50 -2.72
N LEU A 62 -7.90 -8.60 -3.62
CA LEU A 62 -7.74 -9.73 -4.53
C LEU A 62 -6.26 -10.01 -4.76
N PHE A 63 -5.75 -11.10 -4.18
CA PHE A 63 -4.35 -11.47 -4.32
C PHE A 63 -4.17 -12.97 -4.52
N ASN A 64 -3.08 -13.31 -5.18
CA ASN A 64 -2.65 -14.67 -5.47
C ASN A 64 -1.24 -14.90 -4.93
N GLY A 65 -0.99 -16.10 -4.44
CA GLY A 65 0.33 -16.51 -3.96
C GLY A 65 0.79 -15.78 -2.69
N GLU A 66 2.09 -15.88 -2.42
CA GLU A 66 2.74 -15.25 -1.28
C GLU A 66 3.10 -13.81 -1.63
N ASN A 67 2.63 -12.85 -0.83
CA ASN A 67 2.90 -11.43 -1.01
C ASN A 67 3.62 -10.91 0.23
N LYS A 68 4.84 -10.41 0.04
CA LYS A 68 5.75 -10.06 1.13
C LYS A 68 6.41 -8.73 0.83
N TYR A 69 6.10 -7.72 1.64
CA TYR A 69 6.55 -6.35 1.41
C TYR A 69 7.09 -5.72 2.69
N TRP A 70 8.16 -4.96 2.56
CA TRP A 70 8.55 -3.99 3.56
C TRP A 70 8.26 -2.58 3.04
N PHE A 71 8.06 -1.65 3.96
CA PHE A 71 7.80 -0.27 3.60
C PHE A 71 8.47 0.69 4.56
N ILE A 72 8.72 1.89 4.06
CA ILE A 72 9.06 3.06 4.85
C ILE A 72 8.20 4.24 4.38
N THR A 73 7.77 5.07 5.32
CA THR A 73 7.09 6.33 5.04
C THR A 73 7.75 7.44 5.83
N ALA A 74 7.80 8.62 5.23
CA ALA A 74 8.24 9.82 5.91
C ALA A 74 7.39 11.01 5.49
N GLY A 75 6.98 11.82 6.45
CA GLY A 75 6.17 13.00 6.25
C GLY A 75 6.69 14.19 7.05
N TYR A 76 6.41 15.38 6.53
CA TYR A 76 6.61 16.63 7.25
C TYR A 76 5.39 17.53 7.10
N THR A 77 4.82 17.88 8.25
CA THR A 77 3.70 18.78 8.43
C THR A 77 4.19 20.12 8.95
N PHE A 78 3.90 21.19 8.21
CA PHE A 78 4.22 22.56 8.60
C PHE A 78 2.97 23.43 8.67
N LEU A 79 3.00 24.40 9.61
CA LEU A 79 1.90 25.31 9.90
C LEU A 79 0.58 24.61 10.24
N GLU A 80 0.63 23.35 10.67
CA GLU A 80 -0.53 22.48 10.93
C GLU A 80 -1.52 22.40 9.73
N LYS A 81 -1.04 22.71 8.52
CA LYS A 81 -1.89 22.89 7.33
C LYS A 81 -1.39 22.16 6.12
N TYR A 82 -0.08 22.16 5.92
CA TYR A 82 0.55 21.57 4.74
C TYR A 82 1.34 20.37 5.17
N ARG A 83 1.13 19.25 4.49
CA ARG A 83 1.97 18.06 4.65
C ARG A 83 2.54 17.65 3.31
N VAL A 84 3.83 17.34 3.31
CA VAL A 84 4.50 16.63 2.22
C VAL A 84 4.93 15.28 2.76
N GLY A 85 4.94 14.25 1.93
CA GLY A 85 5.41 12.93 2.33
C GLY A 85 5.88 12.09 1.16
N VAL A 86 6.64 11.08 1.50
CA VAL A 86 7.14 10.05 0.59
C VAL A 86 6.93 8.68 1.21
N ASP A 87 6.53 7.74 0.37
CA ASP A 87 6.40 6.34 0.74
C ASP A 87 7.23 5.51 -0.23
N TYR A 88 7.93 4.52 0.30
CA TYR A 88 8.64 3.53 -0.50
C TYR A 88 8.22 2.14 -0.03
N ILE A 89 7.74 1.32 -0.95
CA ILE A 89 7.33 -0.06 -0.73
C ILE A 89 8.15 -0.93 -1.66
N ASP A 90 8.66 -2.03 -1.13
CA ASP A 90 9.45 -2.98 -1.91
C ASP A 90 9.25 -4.39 -1.38
N GLY A 91 9.18 -5.33 -2.30
CA GLY A 91 8.89 -6.71 -1.95
C GLY A 91 8.70 -7.59 -3.17
N GLU A 92 8.07 -8.73 -2.94
CA GLU A 92 7.90 -9.77 -3.95
C GLU A 92 6.51 -10.38 -3.86
N ASN A 93 5.99 -10.73 -5.04
CA ASN A 93 4.88 -11.65 -5.21
C ASN A 93 5.41 -12.99 -5.73
N LYS A 94 5.10 -14.09 -5.05
CA LYS A 94 5.51 -15.45 -5.43
C LYS A 94 4.30 -16.36 -5.62
N THR A 95 4.14 -16.83 -6.84
CA THR A 95 3.18 -17.89 -7.21
C THR A 95 3.91 -19.21 -7.45
N ASN A 96 3.18 -20.29 -7.74
CA ASN A 96 3.81 -21.58 -8.10
C ASN A 96 4.61 -21.56 -9.41
N ILE A 97 4.40 -20.55 -10.25
CA ILE A 97 4.96 -20.49 -11.61
C ILE A 97 5.89 -19.30 -11.83
N LEU A 98 5.78 -18.26 -11.00
CA LEU A 98 6.44 -16.98 -11.22
C LEU A 98 6.70 -16.27 -9.90
N LYS A 99 7.91 -15.72 -9.78
CA LYS A 99 8.25 -14.68 -8.83
C LYS A 99 8.29 -13.34 -9.57
N THR A 100 7.72 -12.31 -8.96
CA THR A 100 7.73 -10.92 -9.45
C THR A 100 8.20 -10.01 -8.33
N ASP A 101 9.32 -9.32 -8.53
CA ASP A 101 9.76 -8.25 -7.65
C ASP A 101 8.92 -7.00 -7.94
N LYS A 102 8.47 -6.31 -6.89
CA LYS A 102 7.52 -5.22 -6.99
C LYS A 102 7.92 -4.06 -6.09
N THR A 103 7.93 -2.86 -6.64
CA THR A 103 8.32 -1.64 -5.93
C THR A 103 7.34 -0.52 -6.23
N GLU A 104 7.02 0.32 -5.24
CA GLU A 104 6.24 1.54 -5.39
C GLU A 104 6.93 2.71 -4.67
N LEU A 105 7.05 3.83 -5.39
CA LEU A 105 7.47 5.12 -4.82
C LEU A 105 6.31 6.11 -4.94
N VAL A 106 5.86 6.65 -3.82
CA VAL A 106 4.77 7.64 -3.78
C VAL A 106 5.28 8.98 -3.27
N GLY A 107 5.01 10.04 -4.02
CA GLY A 107 5.10 11.41 -3.54
C GLY A 107 3.71 11.95 -3.24
N ARG A 108 3.46 12.40 -2.00
CA ARG A 108 2.14 12.87 -1.56
C ARG A 108 2.19 14.28 -0.97
N VAL A 109 1.17 15.06 -1.24
CA VAL A 109 0.95 16.38 -0.65
C VAL A 109 -0.48 16.50 -0.15
N SER A 110 -0.66 17.15 1.00
CA SER A 110 -1.99 17.48 1.51
C SER A 110 -2.03 18.90 2.06
N TYR A 111 -3.20 19.52 1.94
CA TYR A 111 -3.44 20.86 2.38
C TYR A 111 -4.82 21.00 3.03
N ALA A 112 -4.83 21.28 4.33
CA ALA A 112 -6.02 21.61 5.10
C ALA A 112 -6.37 23.09 4.93
N TYR A 113 -7.11 23.41 3.86
CA TYR A 113 -7.55 24.79 3.58
C TYR A 113 -8.47 25.33 4.67
N SER A 114 -9.43 24.52 5.11
CA SER A 114 -10.34 24.86 6.21
C SER A 114 -10.82 23.60 6.94
N LYS A 115 -11.53 23.78 8.06
CA LYS A 115 -12.19 22.66 8.76
C LYS A 115 -13.12 21.84 7.86
N LYS A 116 -13.64 22.43 6.78
CA LYS A 116 -14.58 21.81 5.85
C LYS A 116 -13.97 21.40 4.52
N LEU A 117 -12.79 21.89 4.15
CA LEU A 117 -12.20 21.70 2.82
C LEU A 117 -10.74 21.27 2.93
N ASN A 118 -10.46 20.09 2.38
CA ASN A 118 -9.13 19.50 2.35
C ASN A 118 -8.76 19.14 0.92
N PHE A 119 -7.51 19.40 0.56
CA PHE A 119 -6.94 18.98 -0.72
C PHE A 119 -5.89 17.91 -0.49
N LYS A 120 -5.85 16.92 -1.37
CA LYS A 120 -4.82 15.89 -1.39
C LYS A 120 -4.39 15.67 -2.83
N ALA A 121 -3.11 15.47 -3.05
CA ALA A 121 -2.62 14.98 -4.32
C ALA A 121 -1.50 13.97 -4.07
N TRP A 122 -1.38 13.01 -4.96
CA TRP A 122 -0.28 12.07 -4.95
C TRP A 122 0.11 11.67 -6.36
N TRP A 123 1.36 11.29 -6.50
CA TRP A 123 1.92 10.61 -7.66
C TRP A 123 2.58 9.32 -7.18
N SER A 124 2.34 8.22 -7.89
CA SER A 124 2.89 6.90 -7.61
C SER A 124 3.63 6.38 -8.84
N HIS A 125 4.82 5.81 -8.63
CA HIS A 125 5.61 5.10 -9.63
C HIS A 125 5.78 3.65 -9.19
N ILE A 126 5.23 2.74 -9.98
CA ILE A 126 5.24 1.31 -9.73
C ILE A 126 6.19 0.64 -10.72
N THR A 127 6.95 -0.31 -10.23
CA THR A 127 7.78 -1.22 -11.00
C THR A 127 7.37 -2.65 -10.69
N GLU A 128 7.21 -3.47 -11.73
CA GLU A 128 7.04 -4.91 -11.61
C GLU A 128 8.09 -5.62 -12.48
N GLU A 129 8.86 -6.54 -11.90
CA GLU A 129 9.97 -7.22 -12.55
C GLU A 129 9.83 -8.74 -12.36
N PRO A 130 9.17 -9.44 -13.28
CA PRO A 130 9.04 -10.89 -13.22
C PRO A 130 10.33 -11.59 -13.63
N ASP A 131 10.70 -12.68 -12.94
CA ASP A 131 11.98 -13.41 -13.13
C ASP A 131 12.26 -13.83 -14.60
N ASN A 132 11.22 -14.01 -15.42
CA ASN A 132 11.30 -14.47 -16.80
C ASN A 132 10.78 -13.44 -17.82
N ALA A 133 10.64 -12.17 -17.43
CA ALA A 133 10.11 -11.11 -18.29
C ALA A 133 10.93 -9.82 -18.16
N GLY A 134 10.57 -8.81 -18.96
CA GLY A 134 11.10 -7.48 -18.81
C GLY A 134 10.47 -6.75 -17.61
N LYS A 135 11.10 -5.64 -17.22
CA LYS A 135 10.61 -4.73 -16.19
C LYS A 135 9.47 -3.87 -16.74
N ASP A 136 8.30 -3.96 -16.14
CA ASP A 136 7.14 -3.11 -16.42
C ASP A 136 7.09 -1.94 -15.44
N LYS A 137 6.60 -0.79 -15.93
CA LYS A 137 6.51 0.46 -15.16
C LYS A 137 5.17 1.12 -15.37
N THR A 138 4.59 1.60 -14.28
CA THR A 138 3.28 2.26 -14.28
C THR A 138 3.35 3.52 -13.42
N ASP A 139 2.82 4.63 -13.95
CA ASP A 139 2.73 5.89 -13.23
C ASP A 139 1.26 6.27 -13.02
N HIS A 140 0.90 6.61 -11.79
CA HIS A 140 -0.44 7.08 -11.44
C HIS A 140 -0.39 8.44 -10.76
N PHE A 141 -1.44 9.24 -10.99
CA PHE A 141 -1.62 10.54 -10.36
C PHE A 141 -3.06 10.71 -9.92
N ARG A 142 -3.26 11.24 -8.71
CA ARG A 142 -4.58 11.59 -8.18
C ARG A 142 -4.56 12.97 -7.58
N PHE A 143 -5.64 13.71 -7.80
CA PHE A 143 -5.98 14.93 -7.10
C PHE A 143 -7.38 14.80 -6.51
N GLU A 144 -7.52 15.12 -5.23
CA GLU A 144 -8.78 15.07 -4.49
C GLU A 144 -9.03 16.40 -3.77
N ALA A 145 -10.27 16.89 -3.88
CA ALA A 145 -10.80 17.97 -3.08
C ALA A 145 -12.00 17.44 -2.28
N LYS A 146 -11.85 17.33 -0.96
CA LYS A 146 -12.89 16.81 -0.07
C LYS A 146 -13.55 17.94 0.70
N TYR A 147 -14.86 18.09 0.52
CA TYR A 147 -15.69 19.00 1.28
C TYR A 147 -16.61 18.25 2.25
N SER A 148 -16.61 18.63 3.52
CA SER A 148 -17.48 18.08 4.57
C SER A 148 -18.54 19.10 4.99
N PHE A 149 -19.82 18.71 4.91
CA PHE A 149 -20.97 19.58 5.21
C PHE A 149 -21.24 19.76 6.70
#